data_AF-A0A5N7Z7R2-F1
#
_entry.id   AF-A0A5N7Z7R2-F1
#
_cell.length_a   1.000
_cell.length_b   1.000
_cell.length_c   1.000
_cell.angle_alpha   90.00
_cell.angle_beta   90.00
_cell.angle_gamma   90.00
#
_symmetry.space_group_name_H-M   'P 1'
#
loop_
_entity.id
_entity.type
_entity.pdbx_description
1 polymer ?
#
loop_
_entity_poly.entity_id
_entity_poly.type
_entity_poly.pdbx_seq_one_letter_code
_entity_poly.pdbx_strand_id
1 'polypeptide(L)'
;NYVFPNETGCNQSNGQDGLNDDPEITNAVLDQVALYCRTLAVPAPRNIGSRQVREGAAIFERIGCTQCHTPKQTTGYSPIAALSNQVFYPYSDLLLHDMGDGLADNRPDFLANGKEWKTRPLWGIGLTELVNGHTHFLHDGRARNLTEAILWHGGEGQNAKDRFKQLSTGERTSLLAFLNSL
;
A
#
# COMPACT_ATOMS: atom_id res chain seq x y z
N ASN A 1 5.65 -3.27 28.58
CA ASN A 1 4.91 -2.36 27.66
C ASN A 1 3.72 -1.77 28.43
N TYR A 2 3.60 -0.45 28.64
CA TYR A 2 2.51 0.14 29.45
C TYR A 2 1.12 0.01 28.76
N VAL A 3 1.11 -0.12 27.44
CA VAL A 3 -0.12 -0.17 26.63
C VAL A 3 -0.70 -1.60 26.59
N PHE A 4 0.17 -2.61 26.63
CA PHE A 4 -0.20 -4.02 26.69
C PHE A 4 0.61 -4.70 27.80
N PRO A 5 0.10 -4.71 29.04
CA PRO A 5 0.81 -5.32 30.17
C PRO A 5 0.86 -6.84 30.08
N ASN A 6 0.00 -7.46 29.27
CA ASN A 6 -0.02 -8.89 28.99
C ASN A 6 0.19 -9.11 27.49
N GLU A 7 1.17 -9.95 27.16
CA GLU A 7 1.47 -10.47 25.82
C GLU A 7 0.24 -11.09 25.15
N THR A 8 0.17 -11.09 23.81
CA THR A 8 -0.94 -11.73 23.05
C THR A 8 -0.98 -13.26 23.27
N GLY A 9 0.09 -13.84 23.83
CA GLY A 9 0.22 -15.24 24.21
C GLY A 9 0.17 -15.50 25.73
N CYS A 10 -0.19 -14.52 26.58
CA CYS A 10 -0.25 -14.72 28.03
C CYS A 10 -1.21 -15.88 28.38
N ASN A 11 -0.69 -16.92 29.05
CA ASN A 11 -1.35 -18.20 29.35
C ASN A 11 -1.63 -19.12 28.14
N GLN A 12 -1.06 -18.85 26.97
CA GLN A 12 -1.05 -19.80 25.86
C GLN A 12 0.21 -20.67 25.93
N SER A 13 0.07 -21.97 25.64
CA SER A 13 1.17 -22.94 25.75
C SER A 13 2.33 -22.71 24.77
N ASN A 14 2.15 -21.80 23.81
CA ASN A 14 3.11 -21.42 22.78
C ASN A 14 3.63 -19.98 22.93
N GLY A 15 3.20 -19.25 23.96
CA GLY A 15 3.55 -17.84 24.17
C GLY A 15 4.56 -17.60 25.28
N GLN A 16 5.04 -18.65 25.95
CA GLN A 16 6.02 -18.57 27.03
C GLN A 16 7.28 -19.28 26.56
N ASP A 17 8.36 -18.55 26.32
CA ASP A 17 9.65 -19.12 25.89
C ASP A 17 10.45 -19.73 27.07
N GLY A 18 9.92 -19.60 28.29
CA GLY A 18 10.50 -20.11 29.53
C GLY A 18 11.53 -19.19 30.17
N LEU A 19 11.73 -18.00 29.61
CA LEU A 19 12.52 -16.92 30.18
C LEU A 19 11.58 -16.01 30.99
N ASN A 20 11.99 -15.60 32.20
CA ASN A 20 11.22 -14.68 33.04
C ASN A 20 11.60 -13.22 32.73
N ASP A 21 11.66 -12.86 31.44
CA ASP A 21 12.16 -11.56 30.96
C ASP A 21 11.13 -10.75 30.16
N ASP A 22 9.84 -11.04 30.33
CA ASP A 22 8.74 -10.34 29.68
C ASP A 22 8.70 -8.82 29.97
N PRO A 23 8.44 -7.97 28.96
CA PRO A 23 8.34 -8.30 27.53
C PRO A 23 9.71 -8.62 26.90
N GLU A 24 9.76 -9.48 25.89
CA GLU A 24 10.98 -10.00 25.25
C GLU A 24 11.85 -8.89 24.59
N ILE A 25 11.28 -7.70 24.41
CA ILE A 25 12.03 -6.50 24.00
C ILE A 25 11.88 -5.37 25.01
N THR A 26 13.01 -4.75 25.36
CA THR A 26 13.00 -3.54 26.18
C THR A 26 12.30 -2.39 25.45
N ASN A 27 11.70 -1.45 26.20
CA ASN A 27 11.10 -0.25 25.61
C ASN A 27 12.10 0.54 24.74
N ALA A 28 13.39 0.56 25.12
CA ALA A 28 14.41 1.26 24.34
C ALA A 28 14.59 0.65 22.93
N VAL A 29 14.55 -0.68 22.81
CA VAL A 29 14.60 -1.37 21.52
C VAL A 29 13.33 -1.11 20.72
N LEU A 30 12.16 -1.19 21.36
CA LEU A 30 10.88 -0.88 20.73
C LEU A 30 10.86 0.55 20.16
N ASP A 31 11.32 1.54 20.94
CA ASP A 31 11.38 2.94 20.53
C ASP A 31 12.33 3.16 19.35
N GLN A 32 13.46 2.46 19.32
CA GLN A 32 14.42 2.51 18.19
C GLN A 32 13.82 1.93 16.91
N VAL A 33 13.15 0.78 17.00
CA VAL A 33 12.47 0.15 15.86
C VAL A 33 11.32 1.04 15.37
N ALA A 34 10.52 1.59 16.29
CA ALA A 34 9.44 2.50 15.95
C ALA A 34 9.95 3.77 15.26
N LEU A 35 11.05 4.36 15.76
CA LEU A 35 11.70 5.51 15.12
C LEU A 35 12.19 5.16 13.71
N TYR A 36 12.87 4.02 13.54
CA TYR A 36 13.31 3.53 12.24
C TYR A 36 12.14 3.39 11.25
N CYS A 37 11.09 2.65 11.63
CA CYS A 37 9.92 2.44 10.77
C CYS A 37 9.20 3.75 10.40
N ARG A 38 9.12 4.72 11.32
CA ARG A 38 8.48 6.03 11.07
C ARG A 38 9.30 6.94 10.16
N THR A 39 10.62 6.78 10.13
CA THR A 39 11.54 7.69 9.43
C THR A 39 12.14 7.09 8.17
N LEU A 40 11.84 5.82 7.87
CA LEU A 40 12.29 5.17 6.66
C LEU A 40 11.68 5.84 5.42
N ALA A 41 12.55 6.42 4.59
CA ALA A 41 12.14 7.08 3.37
C ALA A 41 11.68 6.07 2.32
N VAL A 42 10.80 6.53 1.44
CA VAL A 42 10.30 5.75 0.31
C VAL A 42 11.20 5.96 -0.91
N PRO A 43 11.26 5.00 -1.86
CA PRO A 43 11.98 5.20 -3.10
C PRO A 43 11.44 6.40 -3.90
N ALA A 44 12.35 7.14 -4.53
CA ALA A 44 11.97 8.25 -5.41
C ALA A 44 11.35 7.72 -6.72
N PRO A 45 10.37 8.43 -7.30
CA PRO A 45 9.84 8.08 -8.61
C PRO A 45 10.93 8.26 -9.68
N ARG A 46 10.87 7.43 -10.71
CA ARG A 46 11.87 7.31 -11.78
C ARG A 46 11.30 7.85 -13.08
N ASN A 47 12.14 8.25 -14.03
CA ASN A 47 11.71 8.59 -15.41
C ASN A 47 10.59 9.64 -15.54
N ILE A 48 10.36 10.49 -14.55
CA ILE A 48 9.27 11.49 -14.54
C ILE A 48 9.34 12.52 -15.68
N GLY A 49 10.53 12.71 -16.27
CA GLY A 49 10.74 13.55 -17.46
C GLY A 49 10.30 12.90 -18.78
N SER A 50 9.98 11.60 -18.79
CA SER A 50 9.54 10.89 -19.98
C SER A 50 8.15 11.32 -20.41
N ARG A 51 7.97 11.56 -21.71
CA ARG A 51 6.66 11.81 -22.31
C ARG A 51 5.68 10.67 -22.01
N GLN A 52 6.15 9.43 -22.13
CA GLN A 52 5.33 8.23 -21.92
C GLN A 52 4.82 8.12 -20.47
N VAL A 53 5.68 8.44 -19.49
CA VAL A 53 5.30 8.43 -18.06
C VAL A 53 4.27 9.53 -17.77
N ARG A 54 4.44 10.73 -18.34
CA ARG A 54 3.45 11.81 -18.20
C ARG A 54 2.11 11.47 -18.84
N GLU A 55 2.12 10.85 -20.02
CA GLU A 55 0.91 10.35 -20.66
C GLU A 55 0.23 9.27 -19.81
N GLY A 56 1.01 8.36 -19.23
CA GLY A 56 0.52 7.36 -18.29
C GLY A 56 -0.16 7.94 -17.04
N ALA A 57 0.43 8.96 -16.43
CA ALA A 57 -0.15 9.67 -15.30
C ALA A 57 -1.49 10.35 -15.67
N ALA A 58 -1.56 10.97 -16.86
CA ALA A 58 -2.80 11.57 -17.35
C ALA A 58 -3.88 10.49 -17.63
N ILE A 59 -3.49 9.32 -18.13
CA ILE A 59 -4.41 8.19 -18.32
C ILE A 59 -4.91 7.68 -16.97
N PHE A 60 -4.03 7.54 -15.97
CA PHE A 60 -4.36 7.10 -14.61
C PHE A 60 -5.46 7.96 -14.00
N GLU A 61 -5.34 9.29 -14.11
CA GLU A 61 -6.37 10.22 -13.69
C GLU A 61 -7.65 10.09 -14.53
N ARG A 62 -7.53 10.09 -15.86
CA ARG A 62 -8.67 10.06 -16.79
C ARG A 62 -9.56 8.82 -16.62
N ILE A 63 -8.97 7.65 -16.35
CA ILE A 63 -9.76 6.43 -16.15
C ILE A 63 -10.34 6.31 -14.74
N GLY A 64 -9.95 7.20 -13.82
CA GLY A 64 -10.50 7.29 -12.47
C GLY A 64 -9.75 6.50 -11.41
N CYS A 65 -8.49 6.11 -11.64
CA CYS A 65 -7.70 5.44 -10.61
C CYS A 65 -7.46 6.35 -9.39
N THR A 66 -7.43 7.67 -9.60
CA THR A 66 -7.22 8.68 -8.56
C THR A 66 -8.37 8.82 -7.56
N GLN A 67 -9.51 8.15 -7.77
CA GLN A 67 -10.62 8.16 -6.81
C GLN A 67 -10.21 7.55 -5.46
N CYS A 68 -9.40 6.49 -5.48
CA CYS A 68 -8.82 5.86 -4.28
C CYS A 68 -7.30 6.13 -4.20
N HIS A 69 -6.61 6.07 -5.34
CA HIS A 69 -5.17 6.33 -5.41
C HIS A 69 -4.85 7.82 -5.54
N THR A 70 -5.27 8.59 -4.52
CA THR A 70 -5.10 10.04 -4.49
C THR A 70 -3.61 10.42 -4.54
N PRO A 71 -3.16 11.19 -5.55
CA PRO A 71 -1.74 11.42 -5.78
C PRO A 71 -1.02 12.10 -4.63
N LYS A 72 -1.63 13.07 -3.97
CA LYS A 72 -0.99 14.01 -3.04
C LYS A 72 -1.65 13.98 -1.68
N GLN A 73 -0.85 13.93 -0.62
CA GLN A 73 -1.28 14.03 0.77
C GLN A 73 -0.37 15.00 1.53
N THR A 74 -0.83 15.46 2.70
CA THR A 74 -0.02 16.29 3.61
C THR A 74 -0.08 15.70 5.01
N THR A 75 1.07 15.50 5.65
CA THR A 75 1.11 15.05 7.05
C THR A 75 0.70 16.18 8.01
N GLY A 76 0.22 15.81 9.19
CA GLY A 76 0.01 16.76 10.28
C GLY A 76 1.31 17.13 11.01
N TYR A 77 1.15 17.79 12.16
CA TYR A 77 2.27 18.05 13.06
C TYR A 77 2.90 16.74 13.56
N SER A 78 4.23 16.71 13.58
CA SER A 78 5.04 15.66 14.20
C SER A 78 6.18 16.28 15.00
N PRO A 79 6.57 15.70 16.15
CA PRO A 79 7.80 16.11 16.85
C PRO A 79 9.06 15.79 16.06
N ILE A 80 8.98 14.88 15.08
CA ILE A 80 10.07 14.60 14.14
C ILE A 80 9.93 15.60 12.99
N ALA A 81 10.85 16.57 12.94
CA ALA A 81 10.81 17.68 11.98
C ALA A 81 10.68 17.20 10.52
N ALA A 82 11.40 16.13 10.15
CA ALA A 82 11.35 15.55 8.81
C ALA A 82 9.99 14.96 8.41
N LEU A 83 9.07 14.74 9.36
CA LEU A 83 7.73 14.19 9.11
C LEU A 83 6.61 15.23 9.31
N SER A 84 6.94 16.42 9.83
CA SER A 84 5.95 17.43 10.21
C SER A 84 5.55 18.26 8.99
N ASN A 85 4.24 18.39 8.74
CA ASN A 85 3.66 19.21 7.66
C ASN A 85 4.27 18.96 6.27
N GLN A 86 4.60 17.71 5.96
CA GLN A 86 5.22 17.31 4.71
C GLN A 86 4.17 17.06 3.63
N VAL A 87 4.40 17.61 2.44
CA VAL A 87 3.64 17.25 1.24
C VAL A 87 4.34 16.07 0.58
N PHE A 88 3.60 14.99 0.32
CA PHE A 88 4.13 13.77 -0.27
C PHE A 88 3.14 13.19 -1.29
N TYR A 89 3.61 12.24 -2.10
CA TYR A 89 2.86 11.70 -3.22
C TYR A 89 2.66 10.18 -3.14
N PRO A 90 1.78 9.67 -2.26
CA PRO A 90 1.64 8.24 -2.02
C PRO A 90 0.79 7.53 -3.06
N TYR A 91 -0.02 8.25 -3.84
CA TYR A 91 -1.09 7.67 -4.68
C TYR A 91 -2.00 6.75 -3.86
N SER A 92 -2.54 7.30 -2.78
CA SER A 92 -3.44 6.64 -1.84
C SER A 92 -4.14 7.68 -0.99
N ASP A 93 -5.42 7.47 -0.73
CA ASP A 93 -6.18 8.17 0.31
C ASP A 93 -6.03 7.55 1.71
N LEU A 94 -5.50 6.32 1.78
CA LEU A 94 -5.32 5.55 3.00
C LEU A 94 -6.65 5.13 3.66
N LEU A 95 -7.75 5.18 2.91
CA LEU A 95 -9.08 4.76 3.34
C LEU A 95 -9.36 3.30 2.96
N LEU A 96 -10.44 2.76 3.51
CA LEU A 96 -10.98 1.45 3.14
C LEU A 96 -11.95 1.61 1.97
N HIS A 97 -11.87 0.70 1.01
CA HIS A 97 -12.77 0.66 -0.15
C HIS A 97 -13.22 -0.76 -0.44
N ASP A 98 -14.46 -0.91 -0.92
CA ASP A 98 -14.98 -2.18 -1.42
C ASP A 98 -14.26 -2.56 -2.73
N MET A 99 -13.47 -3.64 -2.68
CA MET A 99 -12.75 -4.20 -3.83
C MET A 99 -13.52 -5.32 -4.54
N GLY A 100 -14.75 -5.59 -4.13
CA GLY A 100 -15.68 -6.57 -4.69
C GLY A 100 -15.45 -8.01 -4.23
N ASP A 101 -16.43 -8.88 -4.54
CA ASP A 101 -16.45 -10.30 -4.12
C ASP A 101 -15.21 -11.08 -4.57
N GLY A 102 -14.64 -10.71 -5.72
CA GLY A 102 -13.45 -11.36 -6.26
C GLY A 102 -12.23 -11.23 -5.34
N LEU A 103 -12.17 -10.19 -4.51
CA LEU A 103 -11.09 -9.94 -3.55
C LEU A 103 -11.56 -10.04 -2.11
N ALA A 104 -12.72 -10.65 -1.87
CA ALA A 104 -13.21 -10.84 -0.52
C ALA A 104 -12.46 -11.98 0.19
N ASP A 105 -12.03 -11.76 1.44
CA ASP A 105 -11.47 -12.82 2.30
C ASP A 105 -12.51 -13.42 3.28
N ASN A 106 -13.72 -12.85 3.30
CA ASN A 106 -14.82 -13.17 4.21
C ASN A 106 -14.45 -13.09 5.71
N ARG A 107 -13.40 -12.33 6.05
CA ARG A 107 -12.96 -12.11 7.42
C ARG A 107 -13.15 -10.64 7.79
N PRO A 108 -14.25 -10.29 8.48
CA PRO A 108 -14.41 -8.92 8.95
C PRO A 108 -13.36 -8.57 10.01
N ASP A 109 -12.94 -7.31 10.03
CA ASP A 109 -12.10 -6.71 11.07
C ASP A 109 -12.78 -5.45 11.61
N PHE A 110 -13.26 -5.54 12.85
CA PHE A 110 -14.08 -4.51 13.49
C PHE A 110 -15.29 -4.10 12.63
N LEU A 111 -15.29 -2.90 12.05
CA LEU A 111 -16.35 -2.39 11.18
C LEU A 111 -16.10 -2.70 9.69
N ALA A 112 -14.88 -3.08 9.31
CA ALA A 112 -14.55 -3.43 7.94
C ALA A 112 -15.07 -4.85 7.63
N ASN A 113 -15.80 -4.99 6.54
CA ASN A 113 -16.22 -6.29 6.04
C ASN A 113 -15.14 -6.92 5.17
N GLY A 114 -15.28 -8.20 4.82
CA GLY A 114 -14.25 -8.94 4.08
C GLY A 114 -13.97 -8.45 2.65
N LYS A 115 -14.72 -7.48 2.12
CA LYS A 115 -14.48 -6.88 0.79
C LYS A 115 -13.73 -5.55 0.89
N GLU A 116 -13.62 -4.98 2.08
CA GLU A 116 -13.04 -3.66 2.29
C GLU A 116 -11.54 -3.76 2.52
N TRP A 117 -10.77 -3.10 1.67
CA TRP A 117 -9.31 -3.09 1.78
C TRP A 117 -8.79 -1.67 1.83
N LYS A 118 -7.77 -1.45 2.66
CA LYS A 118 -7.09 -0.16 2.72
C LYS A 118 -6.33 0.06 1.42
N THR A 119 -6.55 1.21 0.77
CA THR A 119 -5.72 1.61 -0.38
C THR A 119 -4.25 1.61 0.03
N ARG A 120 -3.44 0.80 -0.65
CA ARG A 120 -2.00 0.75 -0.44
C ARG A 120 -1.34 1.85 -1.28
N PRO A 121 -0.42 2.64 -0.71
CA PRO A 121 0.39 3.58 -1.48
C PRO A 121 1.12 2.89 -2.63
N LEU A 122 1.17 3.52 -3.80
CA LEU A 122 1.82 2.98 -5.01
C LEU A 122 3.30 3.34 -5.12
N TRP A 123 3.85 4.08 -4.16
CA TRP A 123 5.28 4.39 -4.14
C TRP A 123 6.14 3.12 -4.13
N GLY A 124 7.20 3.09 -4.93
CA GLY A 124 8.05 1.91 -5.10
C GLY A 124 7.35 0.68 -5.69
N ILE A 125 6.11 0.76 -6.20
CA ILE A 125 5.45 -0.41 -6.80
C ILE A 125 6.20 -0.94 -8.02
N GLY A 126 6.89 -0.07 -8.77
CA GLY A 126 7.76 -0.49 -9.86
C GLY A 126 9.11 -1.05 -9.40
N LEU A 127 9.33 -1.24 -8.11
CA LEU A 127 10.54 -1.86 -7.53
C LEU A 127 10.25 -3.24 -6.91
N THR A 128 9.01 -3.73 -6.95
CA THR A 128 8.63 -4.99 -6.29
C THR A 128 9.52 -6.16 -6.72
N GLU A 129 9.79 -6.31 -8.02
CA GLU A 129 10.71 -7.35 -8.52
C GLU A 129 12.12 -7.21 -7.97
N LEU A 130 12.66 -5.98 -7.93
CA LEU A 130 14.02 -5.72 -7.46
C LEU A 130 14.18 -6.06 -5.98
N VAL A 131 13.15 -5.77 -5.16
CA VAL A 131 13.22 -5.91 -3.71
C VAL A 131 12.83 -7.33 -3.26
N ASN A 132 11.85 -7.95 -3.93
CA ASN A 132 11.28 -9.23 -3.48
C ASN A 132 11.66 -10.42 -4.38
N GLY A 133 12.19 -10.20 -5.58
CA GLY A 133 12.46 -11.26 -6.57
C GLY A 133 11.21 -11.86 -7.22
N HIS A 134 10.07 -11.16 -7.17
CA HIS A 134 8.83 -11.52 -7.84
C HIS A 134 7.91 -10.30 -8.04
N THR A 135 6.89 -10.41 -8.91
CA THR A 135 5.85 -9.38 -9.16
C THR A 135 4.45 -9.82 -8.70
N HIS A 136 4.31 -10.25 -7.44
CA HIS A 136 3.00 -10.64 -6.89
C HIS A 136 2.36 -9.47 -6.15
N PHE A 137 1.12 -9.14 -6.51
CA PHE A 137 0.38 -7.98 -6.02
C PHE A 137 -0.97 -8.39 -5.41
N LEU A 138 -1.63 -7.40 -4.78
CA LEU A 138 -2.84 -7.55 -3.95
C LEU A 138 -2.54 -8.23 -2.61
N HIS A 139 -3.53 -8.26 -1.71
CA HIS A 139 -3.35 -8.69 -0.33
C HIS A 139 -2.90 -10.16 -0.20
N ASP A 140 -3.25 -11.00 -1.17
CA ASP A 140 -2.94 -12.43 -1.20
C ASP A 140 -1.91 -12.82 -2.27
N GLY A 141 -1.32 -11.84 -2.95
CA GLY A 141 -0.30 -12.08 -3.96
C GLY A 141 -0.81 -12.75 -5.25
N ARG A 142 -2.12 -12.85 -5.49
CA ARG A 142 -2.66 -13.57 -6.66
C ARG A 142 -2.29 -12.96 -8.02
N ALA A 143 -2.06 -11.64 -8.06
CA ALA A 143 -1.84 -10.93 -9.31
C ALA A 143 -0.35 -10.95 -9.67
N ARG A 144 0.00 -11.59 -10.79
CA ARG A 144 1.39 -11.83 -11.19
C ARG A 144 2.07 -10.62 -11.85
N ASN A 145 1.31 -9.58 -12.12
CA ASN A 145 1.78 -8.33 -12.68
C ASN A 145 0.74 -7.22 -12.45
N LEU A 146 1.12 -5.98 -12.75
CA LEU A 146 0.24 -4.80 -12.60
C LEU A 146 -1.03 -4.88 -13.46
N THR A 147 -0.97 -5.50 -14.65
CA THR A 147 -2.16 -5.67 -15.50
C THR A 147 -3.18 -6.58 -14.82
N GLU A 148 -2.74 -7.72 -14.29
CA GLU A 148 -3.61 -8.61 -13.51
C GLU A 148 -4.16 -7.89 -12.28
N ALA A 149 -3.32 -7.14 -11.56
CA ALA A 149 -3.77 -6.39 -10.39
C ALA A 149 -4.91 -5.41 -10.75
N ILE A 150 -4.77 -4.65 -11.84
CA ILE A 150 -5.84 -3.76 -12.34
C ILE A 150 -7.10 -4.56 -12.70
N LEU A 151 -6.96 -5.71 -13.35
CA LEU A 151 -8.10 -6.55 -13.76
C LEU A 151 -8.82 -7.24 -12.59
N TRP A 152 -8.20 -7.34 -11.42
CA TRP A 152 -8.83 -7.85 -10.20
C TRP A 152 -9.67 -6.81 -9.45
N HIS A 153 -9.53 -5.52 -9.72
CA HIS A 153 -10.31 -4.48 -9.04
C HIS A 153 -11.81 -4.65 -9.35
N GLY A 154 -12.60 -4.96 -8.33
CA GLY A 154 -14.06 -4.95 -8.37
C GLY A 154 -14.62 -3.78 -7.55
N GLY A 155 -15.88 -3.90 -7.11
CA GLY A 155 -16.51 -2.92 -6.22
C GLY A 155 -16.38 -1.48 -6.75
N GLU A 156 -15.84 -0.59 -5.93
CA GLU A 156 -15.62 0.82 -6.29
C GLU A 156 -14.62 0.99 -7.45
N GLY A 157 -13.65 0.08 -7.58
CA GLY A 157 -12.66 0.07 -8.66
C GLY A 157 -13.16 -0.47 -10.00
N GLN A 158 -14.39 -1.01 -10.06
CA GLN A 158 -14.94 -1.68 -11.24
C GLN A 158 -14.95 -0.77 -12.49
N ASN A 159 -15.35 0.50 -12.34
CA ASN A 159 -15.40 1.45 -13.44
C ASN A 159 -14.01 1.76 -14.03
N ALA A 160 -12.99 1.88 -13.18
CA ALA A 160 -11.61 2.11 -13.62
C ALA A 160 -11.06 0.89 -14.37
N LYS A 161 -11.34 -0.32 -13.88
CA LYS A 161 -11.01 -1.58 -14.56
C LYS A 161 -11.66 -1.66 -15.95
N ASP A 162 -12.94 -1.34 -16.06
CA ASP A 162 -13.65 -1.44 -17.34
C ASP A 162 -13.14 -0.41 -18.35
N ARG A 163 -12.81 0.81 -17.92
CA ARG A 163 -12.13 1.80 -18.76
C ARG A 163 -10.72 1.36 -19.16
N PHE A 164 -9.96 0.74 -18.27
CA PHE A 164 -8.66 0.14 -18.60
C PHE A 164 -8.77 -0.92 -19.71
N LYS A 165 -9.83 -1.75 -19.67
CA LYS A 165 -10.12 -2.73 -20.73
C LYS A 165 -10.45 -2.07 -22.08
N GLN A 166 -10.85 -0.81 -22.12
CA GLN A 166 -11.15 -0.07 -23.35
C GLN A 166 -9.95 0.71 -23.91
N LEU A 167 -8.88 0.88 -23.13
CA LEU A 167 -7.66 1.56 -23.59
C LEU A 167 -7.03 0.85 -24.78
N SER A 168 -6.46 1.63 -25.70
CA SER A 168 -5.57 1.10 -26.74
C SER A 168 -4.31 0.48 -26.13
N THR A 169 -3.61 -0.36 -26.89
CA THR A 169 -2.34 -0.94 -26.46
C THR A 169 -1.32 0.14 -26.07
N GLY A 170 -1.23 1.23 -26.84
CA GLY A 170 -0.33 2.34 -26.54
C GLY A 170 -0.65 3.01 -25.20
N GLU A 171 -1.92 3.28 -24.93
CA GLU A 171 -2.36 3.85 -23.66
C GLU A 171 -2.08 2.92 -22.47
N ARG A 172 -2.35 1.61 -22.60
CA ARG A 172 -2.02 0.64 -21.55
C ARG A 172 -0.52 0.61 -21.28
N THR A 173 0.31 0.62 -22.33
CA THR A 173 1.77 0.67 -22.17
C THR A 173 2.21 1.96 -21.45
N SER A 174 1.65 3.12 -21.79
CA SER A 174 1.95 4.37 -21.10
C SER A 174 1.51 4.35 -19.63
N LEU A 175 0.32 3.83 -19.33
CA LEU A 175 -0.16 3.67 -17.95
C LEU A 175 0.75 2.74 -17.13
N LEU A 176 1.14 1.60 -17.69
CA LEU A 176 2.07 0.67 -17.04
C LEU A 176 3.47 1.28 -16.88
N ALA A 177 3.93 2.08 -17.84
CA ALA A 177 5.19 2.81 -17.70
C ALA A 177 5.14 3.81 -16.54
N PHE A 178 4.02 4.51 -16.36
CA PHE A 178 3.79 5.36 -15.20
C PHE A 178 3.79 4.57 -13.89
N LEU A 179 3.03 3.48 -13.77
CA LEU A 179 3.02 2.67 -12.55
C LEU A 179 4.40 2.09 -12.22
N ASN A 180 5.14 1.61 -13.22
CA ASN A 180 6.51 1.13 -13.01
C ASN A 180 7.52 2.26 -12.69
N SER A 181 7.14 3.51 -12.94
CA SER A 181 7.94 4.67 -12.60
C SER A 181 7.83 5.03 -11.11
N LEU A 182 6.73 4.65 -10.46
CA LEU A 182 6.46 4.90 -9.05
C LEU A 182 7.32 4.04 -8.13
#